data_AF-A0A5E4EZC4-F1
#
_entry.id   AF-A0A5E4EZC4-F1
#
_cell.length_a   1.000
_cell.length_b   1.000
_cell.length_c   1.000
_cell.angle_alpha   90.00
_cell.angle_beta   90.00
_cell.angle_gamma   90.00
#
_symmetry.space_group_name_H-M   'P 1'
#
loop_
_entity.id
_entity.type
_entity.pdbx_description
1 polymer ?
#
loop_
_entity_poly.entity_id
_entity_poly.type
_entity_poly.pdbx_seq_one_letter_code
_entity_poly.pdbx_strand_id
1 'polypeptide(L)'
;FWYQFPPSESVYLKSLGCFAGCTAALTLALILMVRARSINNANNPEFDKGELQYMDTMFPLYSLFGFIFLHMLMYAGNIYFWRRFRVNYSFIFGFKQGTELGYREVLLLSFGLAVLALASVLSNLDMEMDPKTKDYKALTELLPLFLVLLVVLILLCPFNLIYRSSRYFFLVCLFHCICAPLYKVTLPDFFLADQLTSQVQAIRSLQFYVCYYGWGDYKLRQNTCKSHDVFNTFTFIVACIPYWSRLLQCLRRLVEEKDPMQGYNGLKYFFTIVAVSMRTAYNLESLKNEVNWKILAGVFSIVAAIYGTYWDLVVDWGLLQRNSKNRWLRDKLLIPYKSVYFGAMVLNVLLRFAWLQTVLGFDVSFMHGQTMVAVVASLEIIRRGIWSFFRLENEHLNNVGKYRAFKSVPLPFNYDEDQGKHE
;
A
#
# COMPACT_ATOMS: atom_id res chain seq x y z
N PHE A 1 9.26 -2.48 -33.77
CA PHE A 1 9.69 -3.89 -33.92
C PHE A 1 10.24 -4.46 -32.61
N TRP A 2 9.46 -4.37 -31.51
CA TRP A 2 9.74 -5.12 -30.28
C TRP A 2 8.42 -5.68 -29.77
N TYR A 3 7.91 -6.70 -30.48
CA TYR A 3 6.88 -7.57 -29.92
C TYR A 3 7.62 -8.55 -29.01
N GLN A 4 7.60 -8.27 -27.71
CA GLN A 4 8.07 -9.18 -26.70
C GLN A 4 7.07 -10.34 -26.68
N PHE A 5 7.41 -11.45 -27.35
CA PHE A 5 6.68 -12.70 -27.14
C PHE A 5 6.74 -13.00 -25.64
N PRO A 6 5.60 -13.20 -24.96
CA PRO A 6 5.63 -13.58 -23.56
C PRO A 6 6.48 -14.87 -23.45
N PRO A 7 7.46 -14.93 -22.54
CA PRO A 7 8.19 -16.16 -22.27
C PRO A 7 7.23 -17.33 -22.12
N SER A 8 7.65 -18.54 -22.53
CA SER A 8 6.80 -19.72 -22.32
C SER A 8 6.44 -19.86 -20.85
N GLU A 9 5.27 -20.42 -20.54
CA GLU A 9 4.79 -20.56 -19.16
C GLU A 9 5.83 -21.22 -18.24
N SER A 10 6.64 -22.13 -18.81
CA SER A 10 7.76 -22.78 -18.13
C SER A 10 8.88 -21.81 -17.70
N VAL A 11 9.19 -20.79 -18.50
CA VAL A 11 10.23 -19.79 -18.19
C VAL A 11 9.75 -18.90 -17.05
N TYR A 12 8.49 -18.46 -17.09
CA TYR A 12 7.89 -17.69 -16.00
C TYR A 12 7.94 -18.45 -14.67
N LEU A 13 7.58 -19.74 -14.68
CA LEU A 13 7.57 -20.54 -13.46
C LEU A 13 8.98 -20.74 -12.90
N LYS A 14 9.97 -20.99 -13.77
CA LYS A 14 11.38 -21.12 -13.38
C LYS A 14 11.94 -19.82 -12.81
N SER A 15 11.73 -18.70 -13.48
CA SER A 15 12.20 -17.39 -13.02
C SER A 15 11.54 -16.98 -11.70
N LEU A 16 10.23 -17.22 -11.56
CA LEU A 16 9.51 -16.97 -10.32
C LEU A 16 10.05 -17.83 -9.16
N GLY A 17 10.25 -19.13 -9.40
CA GLY A 17 10.83 -20.04 -8.41
C GLY A 17 12.25 -19.62 -8.00
N CYS A 18 13.07 -19.19 -8.97
CA CYS A 18 14.41 -18.68 -8.71
C CYS A 18 14.37 -17.42 -7.82
N PHE A 19 13.58 -16.39 -8.17
CA PHE A 19 13.52 -15.16 -7.38
C PHE A 19 12.91 -15.38 -5.99
N ALA A 20 11.90 -16.24 -5.86
CA ALA A 20 11.35 -16.61 -4.57
C ALA A 20 12.38 -17.33 -3.69
N GLY A 21 13.12 -18.30 -4.25
CA GLY A 21 14.22 -19.00 -3.57
C GLY A 21 15.35 -18.05 -3.16
N CYS A 22 15.78 -17.16 -4.06
CA CYS A 22 16.77 -16.13 -3.76
C CYS A 22 16.29 -15.19 -2.65
N THR A 23 15.03 -14.75 -2.67
CA THR A 23 14.47 -13.90 -1.61
C THR A 23 14.53 -14.60 -0.26
N ALA A 24 14.15 -15.89 -0.20
CA ALA A 24 14.22 -16.67 1.04
C ALA A 24 15.68 -16.81 1.53
N ALA A 25 16.61 -17.15 0.64
CA ALA A 25 18.02 -17.29 0.97
C ALA A 25 18.65 -15.99 1.47
N LEU A 26 18.40 -14.86 0.78
CA LEU A 26 18.91 -13.54 1.17
C LEU A 26 18.28 -13.04 2.47
N THR A 27 16.99 -13.36 2.71
CA THR A 27 16.34 -13.06 4.00
C THR A 27 16.99 -13.83 5.14
N LEU A 28 17.26 -15.13 4.94
CA LEU A 28 17.97 -15.94 5.93
C LEU A 28 19.38 -15.41 6.17
N ALA A 29 20.11 -15.07 5.10
CA ALA A 29 21.44 -14.47 5.21
C ALA A 29 21.42 -13.15 6.00
N LEU A 30 20.43 -12.29 5.77
CA LEU A 30 20.25 -11.05 6.52
C LEU A 30 20.01 -11.30 8.00
N ILE A 31 19.10 -12.22 8.34
CA ILE A 31 18.81 -12.60 9.74
C ILE A 31 20.06 -13.13 10.42
N LEU A 32 20.78 -14.04 9.77
CA LEU A 32 22.02 -14.62 10.32
C LEU A 32 23.10 -13.56 10.52
N MET A 33 23.27 -12.65 9.56
CA MET A 33 24.26 -11.57 9.65
C MET A 33 23.94 -10.60 10.78
N VAL A 34 22.69 -10.14 10.91
CA VAL A 34 22.25 -9.25 11.99
C VAL A 34 22.46 -9.92 13.35
N ARG A 35 22.05 -11.19 13.49
CA ARG A 35 22.26 -11.94 14.75
C ARG A 35 23.73 -12.15 15.07
N ALA A 36 24.55 -12.53 14.10
CA ALA A 36 25.98 -12.71 14.30
C ALA A 36 26.67 -11.42 14.76
N ARG A 37 26.29 -10.26 14.18
CA ARG A 37 26.81 -8.95 14.60
C ARG A 37 26.42 -8.60 16.02
N SER A 38 25.15 -8.79 16.36
CA SER A 38 24.64 -8.52 17.72
C SER A 38 25.36 -9.37 18.77
N ILE A 39 25.62 -10.64 18.47
CA ILE A 39 26.37 -11.54 19.37
C ILE A 39 27.85 -11.14 19.49
N ASN A 40 28.51 -10.90 18.36
CA ASN A 40 29.96 -10.62 18.34
C ASN A 40 30.32 -9.28 18.99
N ASN A 41 29.41 -8.32 18.97
CA ASN A 41 29.61 -6.98 19.53
C ASN A 41 28.77 -6.73 20.80
N ALA A 42 28.34 -7.80 21.47
CA ALA A 42 27.59 -7.69 22.71
C ALA A 42 28.37 -6.84 23.73
N ASN A 43 27.73 -5.81 24.28
CA ASN A 43 28.29 -4.82 25.21
C ASN A 43 29.34 -3.86 24.61
N ASN A 44 29.41 -3.70 23.29
CA ASN A 44 30.24 -2.67 22.65
C ASN A 44 29.43 -1.36 22.45
N PRO A 45 29.68 -0.30 23.24
CA PRO A 45 28.90 0.93 23.17
C PRO A 45 29.09 1.72 21.86
N GLU A 46 30.18 1.50 21.12
CA GLU A 46 30.38 2.10 19.80
C GLU A 46 29.52 1.40 18.74
N PHE A 47 29.41 0.07 18.85
CA PHE A 47 28.52 -0.73 17.99
C PHE A 47 27.05 -0.36 18.21
N ASP A 48 26.61 -0.24 19.47
CA ASP A 48 25.22 0.10 19.80
C ASP A 48 24.82 1.48 19.21
N LYS A 49 25.74 2.45 19.24
CA LYS A 49 25.54 3.77 18.62
C LYS A 49 25.42 3.66 17.09
N GLY A 50 26.27 2.86 16.46
CA GLY A 50 26.22 2.62 15.01
C GLY A 50 24.94 1.92 14.58
N GLU A 51 24.45 0.95 15.36
CA GLU A 51 23.19 0.27 15.12
C GLU A 51 21.99 1.23 15.21
N LEU A 52 21.94 2.06 16.26
CA LEU A 52 20.91 3.09 16.39
C LEU A 52 20.93 4.07 15.20
N GLN A 53 22.12 4.51 14.79
CA GLN A 53 22.28 5.39 13.63
C GLN A 53 21.80 4.73 12.34
N TYR A 54 22.11 3.44 12.12
CA TYR A 54 21.63 2.67 10.97
C TYR A 54 20.11 2.53 10.99
N MET A 55 19.55 2.21 12.16
CA MET A 55 18.11 2.08 12.36
C MET A 55 17.36 3.39 12.13
N ASP A 56 17.97 4.54 12.40
CA ASP A 56 17.35 5.85 12.17
C ASP A 56 17.63 6.45 10.78
N THR A 57 18.50 5.84 9.98
CA THR A 57 18.86 6.32 8.63
C THR A 57 18.52 5.30 7.54
N MET A 58 19.25 4.19 7.45
CA MET A 58 19.11 3.19 6.38
C MET A 58 17.83 2.36 6.50
N PHE A 59 17.45 1.99 7.72
CA PHE A 59 16.29 1.11 7.90
C PHE A 59 14.98 1.70 7.33
N PRO A 60 14.62 2.99 7.55
CA PRO A 60 13.47 3.61 6.90
C PRO A 60 13.55 3.63 5.37
N LEU A 61 14.75 3.85 4.81
CA LEU A 61 14.96 3.87 3.36
C LEU A 61 14.69 2.49 2.74
N TYR A 62 15.20 1.43 3.36
CA TYR A 62 14.98 0.06 2.90
C TYR A 62 13.58 -0.48 3.20
N SER A 63 12.95 -0.01 4.29
CA SER A 63 11.57 -0.37 4.65
C SER A 63 10.56 -0.03 3.55
N LEU A 64 10.81 1.05 2.77
CA LEU A 64 10.01 1.39 1.59
C LEU A 64 9.84 0.21 0.63
N PHE A 65 10.93 -0.50 0.30
CA PHE A 65 10.87 -1.65 -0.60
C PHE A 65 10.13 -2.82 0.04
N GLY A 66 10.25 -3.01 1.35
CA GLY A 66 9.46 -3.97 2.10
C GLY A 66 7.95 -3.68 2.00
N PHE A 67 7.54 -2.42 2.12
CA PHE A 67 6.14 -2.02 1.95
C PHE A 67 5.63 -2.25 0.53
N ILE A 68 6.41 -1.89 -0.50
CA ILE A 68 6.06 -2.12 -1.91
C ILE A 68 5.94 -3.63 -2.18
N PHE A 69 6.93 -4.41 -1.73
CA PHE A 69 6.93 -5.87 -1.88
C PHE A 69 5.70 -6.50 -1.23
N LEU A 70 5.42 -6.15 0.02
CA LEU A 70 4.27 -6.68 0.76
C LEU A 70 2.94 -6.31 0.09
N HIS A 71 2.82 -5.07 -0.39
CA HIS A 71 1.61 -4.64 -1.11
C HIS A 71 1.40 -5.44 -2.40
N MET A 72 2.46 -5.63 -3.18
CA MET A 72 2.42 -6.43 -4.40
C MET A 72 2.09 -7.90 -4.11
N LEU A 73 2.60 -8.46 -3.00
CA LEU A 73 2.26 -9.81 -2.56
C LEU A 73 0.77 -9.93 -2.20
N MET A 74 0.23 -8.96 -1.44
CA MET A 74 -1.19 -8.90 -1.12
C MET A 74 -2.05 -8.74 -2.38
N TYR A 75 -1.60 -7.92 -3.35
CA TYR A 75 -2.30 -7.74 -4.61
C TYR A 75 -2.28 -9.01 -5.48
N ALA A 76 -1.14 -9.71 -5.56
CA ALA A 76 -1.05 -11.02 -6.23
C ALA A 76 -1.97 -12.05 -5.59
N GLY A 77 -2.00 -12.12 -4.25
CA GLY A 77 -2.92 -12.97 -3.49
C GLY A 77 -4.38 -12.66 -3.81
N ASN A 78 -4.74 -11.38 -3.86
CA ASN A 78 -6.06 -10.93 -4.29
C ASN A 78 -6.43 -11.42 -5.70
N ILE A 79 -5.55 -11.23 -6.70
CA ILE A 79 -5.80 -11.71 -8.07
C ILE A 79 -5.97 -13.23 -8.10
N TYR A 80 -5.11 -13.96 -7.38
CA TYR A 80 -5.19 -15.42 -7.30
C TYR A 80 -6.55 -15.87 -6.74
N PHE A 81 -6.98 -15.32 -5.61
CA PHE A 81 -8.25 -15.68 -5.00
C PHE A 81 -9.45 -15.19 -5.80
N TRP A 82 -9.40 -13.99 -6.41
CA TRP A 82 -10.44 -13.53 -7.32
C TRP A 82 -10.61 -14.48 -8.51
N ARG A 83 -9.52 -14.95 -9.12
CA ARG A 83 -9.59 -15.98 -10.17
C ARG A 83 -10.15 -17.30 -9.64
N ARG A 84 -9.67 -17.76 -8.48
CA ARG A 84 -10.09 -19.03 -7.85
C ARG A 84 -11.59 -19.07 -7.52
N PHE A 85 -12.15 -17.94 -7.09
CA PHE A 85 -13.57 -17.78 -6.74
C PHE A 85 -14.40 -17.12 -7.86
N ARG A 86 -13.84 -16.98 -9.07
CA ARG A 86 -14.51 -16.46 -10.28
C ARG A 86 -15.07 -15.04 -10.12
N VAL A 87 -14.43 -14.20 -9.30
CA VAL A 87 -14.69 -12.75 -9.26
C VAL A 87 -14.16 -12.13 -10.54
N ASN A 88 -15.04 -11.51 -11.33
CA ASN A 88 -14.68 -10.85 -12.58
C ASN A 88 -14.02 -9.47 -12.32
N TYR A 89 -12.81 -9.48 -11.76
CA TYR A 89 -12.06 -8.27 -11.43
C TYR A 89 -11.69 -7.46 -12.68
N SER A 90 -11.45 -8.12 -13.83
CA SER A 90 -11.14 -7.44 -15.10
C SER A 90 -12.29 -6.56 -15.55
N PHE A 91 -13.53 -7.05 -15.46
CA PHE A 91 -14.72 -6.25 -15.74
C PHE A 91 -14.90 -5.12 -14.73
N ILE A 92 -14.74 -5.40 -13.43
CA ILE A 92 -14.93 -4.40 -12.36
C ILE A 92 -13.96 -3.23 -12.49
N PHE A 93 -12.69 -3.51 -12.82
CA PHE A 93 -11.68 -2.46 -13.05
C PHE A 93 -11.70 -1.87 -14.46
N GLY A 94 -12.50 -2.43 -15.38
CA GLY A 94 -12.59 -1.96 -16.76
C GLY A 94 -11.33 -2.23 -17.58
N PHE A 95 -10.60 -3.31 -17.30
CA PHE A 95 -9.45 -3.71 -18.11
C PHE A 95 -9.90 -4.14 -19.52
N LYS A 96 -9.09 -3.79 -20.54
CA LYS A 96 -9.26 -4.37 -21.86
C LYS A 96 -8.89 -5.85 -21.80
N GLN A 97 -9.66 -6.70 -22.49
CA GLN A 97 -9.43 -8.13 -22.50
C GLN A 97 -7.98 -8.47 -22.90
N GLY A 98 -7.28 -9.26 -22.09
CA GLY A 98 -5.90 -9.68 -22.33
C GLY A 98 -4.83 -8.65 -21.95
N THR A 99 -5.22 -7.51 -21.34
CA THR A 99 -4.26 -6.50 -20.85
C THR A 99 -4.07 -6.53 -19.33
N GLU A 100 -4.87 -7.33 -18.63
CA GLU A 100 -4.80 -7.50 -17.19
C GLU A 100 -3.53 -8.21 -16.76
N LEU A 101 -2.91 -7.71 -15.69
CA LEU A 101 -1.76 -8.36 -15.07
C LEU A 101 -2.25 -9.58 -14.28
N GLY A 102 -1.65 -10.75 -14.50
CA GLY A 102 -1.92 -11.94 -13.71
C GLY A 102 -1.14 -11.97 -12.40
N TYR A 103 -1.55 -12.87 -11.50
CA TYR A 103 -0.91 -13.00 -10.19
C TYR A 103 0.55 -13.46 -10.30
N ARG A 104 0.90 -14.28 -11.29
CA ARG A 104 2.28 -14.79 -11.48
C ARG A 104 3.23 -13.69 -11.91
N GLU A 105 2.76 -12.80 -12.78
CA GLU A 105 3.49 -11.64 -13.27
C GLU A 105 3.73 -10.64 -12.13
N VAL A 106 2.71 -10.39 -11.30
CA VAL A 106 2.86 -9.56 -10.08
C VAL A 106 3.88 -10.18 -9.13
N LEU A 107 3.81 -11.49 -8.87
CA LEU A 107 4.77 -12.20 -8.00
C LEU A 107 6.19 -12.14 -8.55
N LEU A 108 6.37 -12.29 -9.86
CA LEU A 108 7.69 -12.21 -10.49
C LEU A 108 8.32 -10.84 -10.26
N LEU A 109 7.55 -9.77 -10.48
CA LEU A 109 8.01 -8.40 -10.26
C LEU A 109 8.27 -8.12 -8.77
N SER A 110 7.41 -8.62 -7.88
CA SER A 110 7.58 -8.41 -6.44
C SER A 110 8.83 -9.11 -5.93
N PHE A 111 9.03 -10.39 -6.25
CA PHE A 111 10.23 -11.11 -5.83
C PHE A 111 11.50 -10.58 -6.52
N GLY A 112 11.43 -10.13 -7.77
CA GLY A 112 12.54 -9.44 -8.43
C GLY A 112 12.97 -8.18 -7.67
N LEU A 113 12.01 -7.34 -7.25
CA LEU A 113 12.29 -6.17 -6.42
C LEU A 113 12.85 -6.57 -5.04
N ALA A 114 12.31 -7.62 -4.42
CA ALA A 114 12.77 -8.10 -3.12
C ALA A 114 14.23 -8.59 -3.17
N VAL A 115 14.61 -9.32 -4.23
CA VAL A 115 16.00 -9.76 -4.44
C VAL A 115 16.92 -8.56 -4.56
N LEU A 116 16.56 -7.56 -5.38
CA LEU A 116 17.38 -6.35 -5.54
C LEU A 116 17.51 -5.57 -4.23
N ALA A 117 16.40 -5.40 -3.49
CA ALA A 117 16.40 -4.70 -2.20
C ALA A 117 17.23 -5.44 -1.15
N LEU A 118 17.06 -6.76 -1.00
CA LEU A 118 17.81 -7.57 -0.04
C LEU A 118 19.30 -7.63 -0.39
N ALA A 119 19.64 -7.80 -1.68
CA ALA A 119 21.02 -7.76 -2.12
C ALA A 119 21.66 -6.39 -1.82
N SER A 120 20.93 -5.29 -2.01
CA SER A 120 21.37 -3.94 -1.64
C SER A 120 21.62 -3.79 -0.15
N VAL A 121 20.70 -4.26 0.70
CA VAL A 121 20.87 -4.22 2.17
C VAL A 121 22.09 -5.04 2.59
N LEU A 122 22.22 -6.26 2.09
CA LEU A 122 23.34 -7.15 2.42
C LEU A 122 24.67 -6.55 1.96
N SER A 123 24.72 -5.94 0.78
CA SER A 123 25.94 -5.28 0.28
C SER A 123 26.30 -4.06 1.13
N ASN A 124 25.31 -3.24 1.50
CA ASN A 124 25.53 -2.07 2.37
C ASN A 124 26.04 -2.50 3.75
N LEU A 125 25.45 -3.55 4.33
CA LEU A 125 25.91 -4.11 5.59
C LEU A 125 27.32 -4.71 5.45
N ASP A 126 27.58 -5.56 4.46
CA ASP A 126 28.87 -6.23 4.28
C ASP A 126 30.03 -5.23 4.11
N MET A 127 29.84 -4.20 3.31
CA MET A 127 30.83 -3.14 3.09
C MET A 127 31.09 -2.27 4.33
N GLU A 128 30.15 -2.23 5.28
CA GLU A 128 30.40 -1.60 6.58
C GLU A 128 31.41 -2.40 7.42
N MET A 129 31.54 -3.72 7.18
CA MET A 129 32.48 -4.58 7.91
C MET A 129 33.90 -4.55 7.35
N ASP A 130 34.08 -4.36 6.04
CA ASP A 130 35.39 -4.51 5.42
C ASP A 130 36.25 -3.24 5.59
N PRO A 131 37.34 -3.28 6.40
CA PRO A 131 38.22 -2.13 6.60
C PRO A 131 38.88 -1.62 5.30
N LYS A 132 38.95 -2.43 4.24
CA LYS A 132 39.49 -2.02 2.92
C LYS A 132 38.50 -1.22 2.06
N THR A 133 37.20 -1.28 2.35
CA THR A 133 36.16 -0.60 1.55
C THR A 133 35.67 0.73 2.16
N LYS A 134 36.32 1.20 3.23
CA LYS A 134 35.99 2.47 3.92
C LYS A 134 35.97 3.70 2.98
N ASP A 135 36.70 3.67 1.86
CA ASP A 135 36.74 4.76 0.87
C ASP A 135 35.47 4.84 -0.01
N TYR A 136 34.64 3.79 -0.05
CA TYR A 136 33.40 3.73 -0.86
C TYR A 136 32.11 4.05 -0.09
N LYS A 137 32.20 4.54 1.16
CA LYS A 137 31.04 4.81 2.03
C LYS A 137 29.93 5.60 1.35
N ALA A 138 30.25 6.70 0.67
CA ALA A 138 29.23 7.51 0.01
C ALA A 138 28.47 6.76 -1.09
N LEU A 139 29.13 5.85 -1.83
CA LEU A 139 28.50 5.07 -2.89
C LEU A 139 27.54 4.01 -2.32
N THR A 140 27.89 3.40 -1.17
CA THR A 140 27.01 2.44 -0.49
C THR A 140 25.75 3.08 0.08
N GLU A 141 25.81 4.33 0.52
CA GLU A 141 24.64 5.07 0.99
C GLU A 141 23.69 5.44 -0.16
N LEU A 142 24.16 5.44 -1.40
CA LEU A 142 23.34 5.75 -2.58
C LEU A 142 22.58 4.55 -3.14
N LEU A 143 22.85 3.32 -2.68
CA LEU A 143 22.18 2.11 -3.18
C LEU A 143 20.64 2.16 -3.06
N PRO A 144 20.04 2.57 -1.91
CA PRO A 144 18.59 2.71 -1.83
C PRO A 144 18.06 3.76 -2.82
N LEU A 145 18.79 4.88 -3.01
CA LEU A 145 18.41 5.92 -3.98
C LEU A 145 18.40 5.37 -5.41
N PHE A 146 19.44 4.65 -5.82
CA PHE A 146 19.49 4.03 -7.14
C PHE A 146 18.32 3.07 -7.37
N LEU A 147 17.95 2.29 -6.36
CA LEU A 147 16.82 1.36 -6.46
C LEU A 147 15.47 2.11 -6.56
N VAL A 148 15.26 3.20 -5.81
CA VAL A 148 14.06 4.04 -5.97
C VAL A 148 14.01 4.64 -7.37
N LEU A 149 15.12 5.21 -7.86
CA LEU A 149 15.20 5.79 -9.20
C LEU A 149 14.92 4.75 -10.28
N LEU A 150 15.46 3.53 -10.15
CA LEU A 150 15.18 2.43 -11.05
C LEU A 150 13.67 2.10 -11.09
N VAL A 151 13.01 2.01 -9.95
CA VAL A 151 11.55 1.75 -9.87
C VAL A 151 10.77 2.88 -10.52
N VAL A 152 11.12 4.14 -10.28
CA VAL A 152 10.47 5.31 -10.89
C VAL A 152 10.67 5.34 -12.40
N LEU A 153 11.88 5.09 -12.88
CA LEU A 153 12.20 5.03 -14.31
C LEU A 153 11.42 3.91 -15.00
N ILE A 154 11.33 2.73 -14.37
CA ILE A 154 10.48 1.64 -14.87
C ILE A 154 9.03 2.06 -14.89
N LEU A 155 8.52 2.73 -13.85
CA LEU A 155 7.11 3.13 -13.78
C LEU A 155 6.74 4.12 -14.89
N LEU A 156 7.57 5.14 -15.11
CA LEU A 156 7.35 6.23 -16.07
C LEU A 156 7.75 5.88 -17.51
N CYS A 157 8.42 4.74 -17.73
CA CYS A 157 8.92 4.37 -19.04
C CYS A 157 7.77 4.28 -20.08
N PRO A 158 7.83 5.05 -21.18
CA PRO A 158 6.77 5.07 -22.19
C PRO A 158 6.82 3.87 -23.14
N PHE A 159 7.95 3.15 -23.18
CA PHE A 159 8.17 2.01 -24.06
C PHE A 159 7.41 0.77 -23.59
N ASN A 160 7.19 -0.19 -24.50
CA ASN A 160 6.57 -1.49 -24.23
C ASN A 160 7.49 -2.45 -23.44
N LEU A 161 8.17 -1.94 -22.43
CA LEU A 161 8.98 -2.70 -21.48
C LEU A 161 8.15 -2.91 -20.20
N ILE A 162 8.12 -4.11 -19.62
CA ILE A 162 7.49 -4.38 -18.31
C ILE A 162 6.03 -3.88 -18.22
N TYR A 163 5.11 -4.59 -18.86
CA TYR A 163 3.65 -4.42 -18.71
C TYR A 163 3.14 -2.97 -18.81
N ARG A 164 3.45 -2.30 -19.93
CA ARG A 164 3.09 -0.89 -20.19
C ARG A 164 1.63 -0.55 -19.91
N SER A 165 0.68 -1.42 -20.30
CA SER A 165 -0.76 -1.19 -20.06
C SER A 165 -1.08 -1.00 -18.58
N SER A 166 -0.55 -1.88 -17.74
CA SER A 166 -0.74 -1.85 -16.28
C SER A 166 -0.08 -0.64 -15.63
N ARG A 167 1.13 -0.27 -16.07
CA ARG A 167 1.81 0.94 -15.58
C ARG A 167 1.04 2.21 -15.94
N TYR A 168 0.59 2.32 -17.19
CA TYR A 168 -0.20 3.46 -17.65
C TYR A 168 -1.52 3.56 -16.89
N PHE A 169 -2.22 2.44 -16.70
CA PHE A 169 -3.44 2.38 -15.88
C PHE A 169 -3.18 2.88 -14.45
N PHE A 170 -2.13 2.40 -13.79
CA PHE A 170 -1.74 2.86 -12.45
C PHE A 170 -1.46 4.36 -12.43
N LEU A 171 -0.68 4.86 -13.40
CA LEU A 171 -0.31 6.29 -13.47
C LEU A 171 -1.52 7.19 -13.72
N VAL A 172 -2.47 6.78 -14.56
CA VAL A 172 -3.71 7.52 -14.81
C VAL A 172 -4.54 7.59 -13.52
N CYS A 173 -4.76 6.46 -12.85
CA CYS A 173 -5.50 6.45 -11.58
C CYS A 173 -4.78 7.29 -10.52
N LEU A 174 -3.46 7.19 -10.41
CA LEU A 174 -2.66 7.99 -9.48
C LEU A 174 -2.80 9.49 -9.77
N PHE A 175 -2.75 9.87 -11.05
CA PHE A 175 -2.93 11.24 -11.48
C PHE A 175 -4.34 11.76 -11.16
N HIS A 176 -5.38 10.96 -11.37
CA HIS A 176 -6.74 11.31 -10.94
C HIS A 176 -6.87 11.46 -9.42
N CYS A 177 -6.17 10.64 -8.62
CA CYS A 177 -6.11 10.81 -7.17
C CYS A 177 -5.47 12.15 -6.78
N ILE A 178 -4.34 12.50 -7.38
CA ILE A 178 -3.62 13.75 -7.10
C ILE A 178 -4.45 14.96 -7.52
N CYS A 179 -5.09 14.88 -8.69
CA CYS A 179 -5.87 15.97 -9.26
C CYS A 179 -7.35 15.97 -8.82
N ALA A 180 -7.74 15.20 -7.81
CA ALA A 180 -9.10 15.28 -7.28
C ALA A 180 -9.38 16.72 -6.80
N PRO A 181 -10.58 17.30 -7.04
CA PRO A 181 -11.80 16.71 -7.61
C PRO A 181 -11.98 16.97 -9.12
N LEU A 182 -10.90 17.26 -9.87
CA LEU A 182 -10.97 17.79 -11.23
C LEU A 182 -11.42 16.76 -12.29
N TYR A 183 -11.27 15.47 -12.01
CA TYR A 183 -11.62 14.38 -12.91
C TYR A 183 -12.82 13.59 -12.38
N LYS A 184 -13.57 12.98 -13.30
CA LYS A 184 -14.63 12.04 -12.94
C LYS A 184 -14.03 10.84 -12.22
N VAL A 185 -14.60 10.52 -11.06
CA VAL A 185 -14.08 9.44 -10.20
C VAL A 185 -14.66 8.10 -10.64
N THR A 186 -13.81 7.20 -11.10
CA THR A 186 -14.17 5.82 -11.42
C THR A 186 -13.86 4.86 -10.26
N LEU A 187 -14.31 3.61 -10.36
CA LEU A 187 -14.02 2.59 -9.35
C LEU A 187 -12.52 2.34 -9.16
N PRO A 188 -11.72 2.15 -10.22
CA PRO A 188 -10.26 2.12 -10.11
C PRO A 188 -9.66 3.29 -9.33
N ASP A 189 -10.13 4.52 -9.57
CA ASP A 189 -9.57 5.73 -8.96
C ASP A 189 -9.79 5.76 -7.45
N PHE A 190 -11.03 5.51 -6.99
CA PHE A 190 -11.29 5.49 -5.55
C PHE A 190 -10.74 4.24 -4.86
N PHE A 191 -10.63 3.12 -5.59
CA PHE A 191 -10.02 1.89 -5.07
C PHE A 191 -8.52 2.09 -4.85
N LEU A 192 -7.81 2.68 -5.81
CA LEU A 192 -6.38 3.04 -5.65
C LEU A 192 -6.21 4.05 -4.52
N ALA A 193 -7.05 5.07 -4.45
CA ALA A 193 -6.97 6.06 -3.38
C ALA A 193 -7.16 5.41 -2.00
N ASP A 194 -8.02 4.39 -1.87
CA ASP A 194 -8.15 3.61 -0.63
C ASP A 194 -6.88 2.83 -0.30
N GLN A 195 -6.17 2.30 -1.31
CA GLN A 195 -4.84 1.71 -1.10
C GLN A 195 -3.84 2.76 -0.57
N LEU A 196 -3.84 3.97 -1.13
CA LEU A 196 -2.93 5.05 -0.71
C LEU A 196 -3.16 5.46 0.75
N THR A 197 -4.38 5.39 1.27
CA THR A 197 -4.66 5.67 2.70
C THR A 197 -3.95 4.70 3.66
N SER A 198 -3.61 3.51 3.18
CA SER A 198 -2.88 2.48 3.92
C SER A 198 -1.38 2.50 3.61
N GLN A 199 -0.91 3.45 2.80
CA GLN A 199 0.48 3.63 2.37
C GLN A 199 1.12 4.92 2.91
N VAL A 200 0.49 5.57 3.90
CA VAL A 200 1.00 6.82 4.51
C VAL A 200 2.47 6.70 4.92
N GLN A 201 2.88 5.57 5.49
CA GLN A 201 4.27 5.38 5.91
C GLN A 201 5.24 5.24 4.73
N ALA A 202 4.82 4.63 3.62
CA ALA A 202 5.63 4.58 2.40
C ALA A 202 5.82 5.99 1.81
N ILE A 203 4.77 6.82 1.82
CA ILE A 203 4.85 8.22 1.34
C ILE A 203 5.76 9.06 2.26
N ARG A 204 5.68 8.87 3.58
CA ARG A 204 6.64 9.48 4.53
C ARG A 204 8.07 9.01 4.31
N SER A 205 8.27 7.75 3.93
CA SER A 205 9.59 7.24 3.56
C SER A 205 10.12 7.97 2.33
N LEU A 206 9.29 8.18 1.30
CA LEU A 206 9.66 9.00 0.13
C LEU A 206 10.01 10.45 0.50
N GLN A 207 9.28 11.07 1.42
CA GLN A 207 9.66 12.38 1.98
C GLN A 207 11.04 12.32 2.66
N PHE A 208 11.32 11.25 3.42
CA PHE A 208 12.62 11.05 4.04
C PHE A 208 13.74 10.87 3.00
N TYR A 209 13.50 10.17 1.87
CA TYR A 209 14.45 10.14 0.74
C TYR A 209 14.78 11.56 0.25
N VAL A 210 13.77 12.41 0.04
CA VAL A 210 14.00 13.79 -0.43
C VAL A 210 14.88 14.58 0.55
N CYS A 211 14.63 14.46 1.85
CA CYS A 211 15.43 15.14 2.85
C CYS A 211 16.85 14.54 2.96
N TYR A 212 16.96 13.23 3.19
CA TYR A 212 18.23 12.55 3.46
C TYR A 212 19.26 12.71 2.33
N TYR A 213 18.80 12.59 1.08
CA TYR A 213 19.68 12.77 -0.08
C TYR A 213 19.80 14.24 -0.49
N GLY A 214 18.74 15.04 -0.37
CA GLY A 214 18.73 16.44 -0.78
C GLY A 214 19.57 17.35 0.12
N TRP A 215 19.54 17.15 1.44
CA TRP A 215 20.34 17.92 2.41
C TRP A 215 21.78 17.39 2.56
N GLY A 216 22.10 16.25 1.97
CA GLY A 216 23.45 15.66 2.02
C GLY A 216 23.76 14.85 3.27
N ASP A 217 22.74 14.54 4.09
CA ASP A 217 22.82 13.70 5.30
C ASP A 217 23.49 12.34 5.03
N TYR A 218 23.31 11.80 3.83
CA TYR A 218 23.95 10.56 3.38
C TYR A 218 25.48 10.59 3.42
N LYS A 219 26.13 11.75 3.26
CA LYS A 219 27.60 11.84 3.22
C LYS A 219 28.25 11.47 4.55
N LEU A 220 27.56 11.72 5.65
CA LEU A 220 28.03 11.50 7.02
C LEU A 220 27.16 10.49 7.79
N ARG A 221 26.19 9.84 7.12
CA ARG A 221 25.17 8.97 7.72
C ARG A 221 24.44 9.65 8.89
N GLN A 222 24.05 10.91 8.75
CA GLN A 222 23.35 11.65 9.81
C GLN A 222 21.85 11.71 9.53
N ASN A 223 21.04 11.99 10.55
CA ASN A 223 19.60 12.25 10.38
C ASN A 223 19.27 13.63 10.97
N THR A 224 19.58 14.67 10.22
CA THR A 224 19.25 16.06 10.57
C THR A 224 17.86 16.46 10.10
N CYS A 225 17.17 15.62 9.32
CA CYS A 225 15.81 15.87 8.85
C CYS A 225 14.84 16.31 9.96
N LYS A 226 14.87 15.63 11.12
CA LYS A 226 14.00 15.99 12.25
C LYS A 226 14.37 17.31 12.95
N SER A 227 15.56 17.84 12.71
CA SER A 227 15.99 19.15 13.23
C SER A 227 15.44 20.32 12.41
N HIS A 228 14.93 20.06 11.21
CA HIS A 228 14.35 21.09 10.35
C HIS A 228 12.82 21.17 10.52
N ASP A 229 12.33 22.33 10.94
CA ASP A 229 10.90 22.60 11.11
C ASP A 229 10.08 22.37 9.83
N VAL A 230 10.68 22.66 8.67
CA VAL A 230 10.09 22.40 7.35
C VAL A 230 9.79 20.91 7.20
N PHE A 231 10.77 20.04 7.45
CA PHE A 231 10.58 18.59 7.32
C PHE A 231 9.50 18.09 8.28
N ASN A 232 9.54 18.53 9.54
CA ASN A 232 8.54 18.16 10.54
C ASN A 232 7.13 18.57 10.10
N THR A 233 6.95 19.79 9.62
CA THR A 233 5.67 20.30 9.09
C THR A 233 5.18 19.45 7.92
N PHE A 234 6.05 19.16 6.94
CA PHE A 234 5.70 18.34 5.78
C PHE A 234 5.36 16.89 6.15
N THR A 235 5.95 16.31 7.20
CA THR A 235 5.64 14.94 7.65
C THR A 235 4.19 14.76 8.08
N PHE A 236 3.56 15.83 8.55
CA PHE A 236 2.13 15.84 8.87
C PHE A 236 1.26 16.10 7.65
N ILE A 237 1.64 17.06 6.80
CA ILE A 237 0.92 17.35 5.55
C ILE A 237 0.87 16.10 4.67
N VAL A 238 2.01 15.44 4.47
CA VAL A 238 2.15 14.22 3.66
C VAL A 238 1.24 13.10 4.18
N ALA A 239 1.03 13.01 5.49
CA ALA A 239 0.12 12.02 6.07
C ALA A 239 -1.36 12.31 5.79
N CYS A 240 -1.72 13.58 5.59
CA CYS A 240 -3.09 13.98 5.28
C CYS A 240 -3.44 13.82 3.80
N ILE A 241 -2.45 13.87 2.89
CA ILE A 241 -2.65 13.85 1.42
C ILE A 241 -3.56 12.69 0.95
N PRO A 242 -3.34 11.42 1.35
CA PRO A 242 -4.17 10.31 0.85
C PRO A 242 -5.64 10.44 1.29
N TYR A 243 -5.87 10.86 2.54
CA TYR A 243 -7.22 11.05 3.08
C TYR A 243 -7.91 12.25 2.45
N TRP A 244 -7.16 13.33 2.18
CA TRP A 244 -7.65 14.52 1.51
C TRP A 244 -8.09 14.22 0.07
N SER A 245 -7.26 13.49 -0.69
CA SER A 245 -7.62 13.01 -2.03
C SER A 245 -8.94 12.24 -2.01
N ARG A 246 -9.14 11.33 -1.06
CA ARG A 246 -10.40 10.57 -0.95
C ARG A 246 -11.59 11.38 -0.50
N LEU A 247 -11.41 12.33 0.40
CA LEU A 247 -12.45 13.28 0.76
C LEU A 247 -12.94 14.04 -0.48
N LEU A 248 -12.01 14.58 -1.28
CA LEU A 248 -12.34 15.31 -2.51
C LEU A 248 -13.02 14.41 -3.55
N GLN A 249 -12.58 13.17 -3.72
CA GLN A 249 -13.26 12.20 -4.59
C GLN A 249 -14.70 11.91 -4.11
N CYS A 250 -14.91 11.75 -2.80
CA CYS A 250 -16.25 11.53 -2.24
C CYS A 250 -17.16 12.75 -2.44
N LEU A 251 -16.63 13.97 -2.25
CA LEU A 251 -17.37 15.21 -2.49
C LEU A 251 -17.72 15.37 -3.97
N ARG A 252 -16.80 15.06 -4.89
CA ARG A 252 -17.06 15.07 -6.33
C ARG A 252 -18.23 14.15 -6.68
N ARG A 253 -18.19 12.90 -6.19
CA ARG A 253 -19.26 11.92 -6.43
C ARG A 253 -20.57 12.30 -5.76
N LEU A 254 -20.55 12.93 -4.59
CA LEU A 254 -21.75 13.45 -3.95
C LEU A 254 -22.46 14.48 -4.85
N VAL A 255 -21.70 15.40 -5.47
CA VAL A 255 -22.26 16.43 -6.36
C VAL A 255 -22.72 15.83 -7.69
N GLU A 256 -21.90 14.97 -8.31
CA GLU A 256 -22.21 14.39 -9.63
C GLU A 256 -23.32 13.33 -9.59
N GLU A 257 -23.24 12.39 -8.64
CA GLU A 257 -24.16 11.25 -8.53
C GLU A 257 -25.40 11.59 -7.69
N LYS A 258 -25.38 12.71 -6.95
CA LYS A 258 -26.44 13.13 -6.01
C LYS A 258 -26.78 12.04 -4.97
N ASP A 259 -25.81 11.18 -4.67
CA ASP A 259 -25.95 10.08 -3.71
C ASP A 259 -25.37 10.49 -2.34
N PRO A 260 -26.21 10.68 -1.30
CA PRO A 260 -25.75 11.08 0.03
C PRO A 260 -24.79 10.05 0.65
N MET A 261 -24.83 8.78 0.20
CA MET A 261 -23.89 7.76 0.65
C MET A 261 -22.43 8.14 0.38
N GLN A 262 -22.15 8.88 -0.69
CA GLN A 262 -20.80 9.36 -0.99
C GLN A 262 -20.35 10.43 0.01
N GLY A 263 -21.27 11.28 0.48
CA GLY A 263 -21.01 12.26 1.53
C GLY A 263 -20.67 11.59 2.86
N TYR A 264 -21.42 10.56 3.26
CA TYR A 264 -21.12 9.76 4.45
C TYR A 264 -19.74 9.08 4.33
N ASN A 265 -19.36 8.57 3.15
CA ASN A 265 -18.02 8.06 2.93
C ASN A 265 -16.94 9.14 3.13
N GLY A 266 -17.23 10.36 2.65
CA GLY A 266 -16.36 11.53 2.86
C GLY A 266 -16.09 11.82 4.34
N LEU A 267 -17.11 11.73 5.20
CA LEU A 267 -16.97 11.97 6.65
C LEU A 267 -15.95 11.05 7.31
N LYS A 268 -15.84 9.78 6.86
CA LYS A 268 -14.80 8.84 7.32
C LYS A 268 -13.40 9.45 7.19
N TYR A 269 -13.11 10.00 6.01
CA TYR A 269 -11.79 10.56 5.71
C TYR A 269 -11.60 11.91 6.40
N PHE A 270 -12.66 12.72 6.50
CA PHE A 270 -12.65 13.97 7.25
C PHE A 270 -12.27 13.76 8.73
N PHE A 271 -12.93 12.83 9.44
CA PHE A 271 -12.58 12.52 10.83
C PHE A 271 -11.14 12.02 10.97
N THR A 272 -10.64 11.27 9.99
CA THR A 272 -9.24 10.82 9.98
C THR A 272 -8.27 11.99 9.82
N ILE A 273 -8.55 12.94 8.92
CA ILE A 273 -7.74 14.16 8.75
C ILE A 273 -7.72 14.98 10.03
N VAL A 274 -8.88 15.17 10.68
CA VAL A 274 -8.97 15.89 11.96
C VAL A 274 -8.13 15.16 13.02
N ALA A 275 -8.28 13.84 13.17
CA ALA A 275 -7.49 13.06 14.14
C ALA A 275 -5.97 13.23 13.94
N VAL A 276 -5.50 13.13 12.70
CA VAL A 276 -4.06 13.29 12.35
C VAL A 276 -3.60 14.73 12.56
N SER A 277 -4.43 15.73 12.23
CA SER A 277 -4.11 17.15 12.42
C SER A 277 -4.05 17.53 13.90
N MET A 278 -4.98 17.03 14.72
CA MET A 278 -4.98 17.25 16.17
C MET A 278 -3.74 16.60 16.83
N ARG A 279 -3.34 15.42 16.36
CA ARG A 279 -2.08 14.78 16.79
C ARG A 279 -0.85 15.63 16.46
N THR A 280 -0.90 16.35 15.34
CA THR A 280 0.15 17.28 14.90
C THR A 280 0.22 18.49 15.83
N ALA A 281 -0.93 19.10 16.13
CA ALA A 281 -1.00 20.24 17.05
C ALA A 281 -0.40 19.91 18.41
N TYR A 282 -0.68 18.71 18.95
CA TYR A 282 -0.08 18.25 20.21
C TYR A 282 1.46 18.04 20.15
N ASN A 283 2.01 17.67 19.00
CA ASN A 283 3.45 17.46 18.84
C ASN A 283 4.24 18.76 18.66
N LEU A 284 3.58 19.89 18.38
CA LEU A 284 4.22 21.19 18.35
C LEU A 284 4.54 21.62 19.78
N GLU A 285 5.80 21.95 20.02
CA GLU A 285 6.36 22.25 21.33
C GLU A 285 5.62 23.38 22.06
N SER A 286 5.01 24.30 21.30
CA SER A 286 4.18 25.40 21.82
C SER A 286 2.82 24.97 22.42
N LEU A 287 2.32 23.75 22.16
CA LEU A 287 0.99 23.28 22.58
C LEU A 287 1.03 21.97 23.39
N LYS A 288 2.25 21.45 23.64
CA LYS A 288 2.51 20.13 24.23
C LYS A 288 1.95 19.94 25.65
N ASN A 289 1.72 21.04 26.37
CA ASN A 289 1.22 21.04 27.76
C ASN A 289 -0.31 21.17 27.86
N GLU A 290 -1.02 21.32 26.74
CA GLU A 290 -2.48 21.40 26.75
C GLU A 290 -3.10 19.99 26.63
N VAL A 291 -3.53 19.46 27.78
CA VAL A 291 -4.23 18.17 27.91
C VAL A 291 -5.42 18.04 26.93
N ASN A 292 -6.04 19.17 26.59
CA ASN A 292 -7.19 19.26 25.68
C ASN A 292 -6.90 18.70 24.28
N TRP A 293 -5.73 18.99 23.67
CA TRP A 293 -5.42 18.49 22.32
C TRP A 293 -5.18 16.98 22.29
N LYS A 294 -4.59 16.42 23.36
CA LYS A 294 -4.38 14.97 23.48
C LYS A 294 -5.71 14.24 23.63
N ILE A 295 -6.62 14.75 24.46
CA ILE A 295 -7.98 14.20 24.61
C ILE A 295 -8.73 14.30 23.28
N LEU A 296 -8.69 15.46 22.63
CA LEU A 296 -9.39 15.69 21.36
C LEU A 296 -8.86 14.78 20.25
N ALA A 297 -7.55 14.66 20.10
CA ALA A 297 -6.91 13.73 19.17
C ALA A 297 -7.34 12.28 19.47
N GLY A 298 -7.40 11.89 20.74
CA GLY A 298 -7.87 10.55 21.14
C GLY A 298 -9.33 10.29 20.76
N VAL A 299 -10.22 11.23 21.06
CA VAL A 299 -11.65 11.14 20.72
C VAL A 299 -11.85 11.03 19.21
N PHE A 300 -11.26 11.93 18.40
CA PHE A 300 -11.40 11.87 16.95
C PHE A 300 -10.78 10.61 16.35
N SER A 301 -9.68 10.10 16.92
CA SER A 301 -9.08 8.84 16.49
C SER A 301 -10.02 7.67 16.73
N ILE A 302 -10.62 7.57 17.92
CA ILE A 302 -11.59 6.53 18.27
C ILE A 302 -12.82 6.61 17.35
N VAL A 303 -13.36 7.81 17.14
CA VAL A 303 -14.49 8.02 16.21
C VAL A 303 -14.12 7.58 14.79
N ALA A 304 -12.96 7.99 14.28
CA ALA A 304 -12.48 7.60 12.96
C ALA A 304 -12.29 6.08 12.83
N ALA A 305 -11.80 5.41 13.89
CA ALA A 305 -11.63 3.96 13.92
C ALA A 305 -12.97 3.21 13.95
N ILE A 306 -13.93 3.64 14.77
CA ILE A 306 -15.28 3.06 14.83
C ILE A 306 -16.00 3.25 13.49
N TYR A 307 -16.02 4.48 12.97
CA TYR A 307 -16.67 4.81 11.71
C TYR A 307 -16.04 4.03 10.55
N GLY A 308 -14.71 3.98 10.50
CA GLY A 308 -13.98 3.21 9.49
C GLY A 308 -14.24 1.71 9.58
N THR A 309 -14.34 1.15 10.78
CA THR A 309 -14.68 -0.27 11.00
C THR A 309 -16.10 -0.57 10.53
N TYR A 310 -17.06 0.29 10.90
CA TYR A 310 -18.44 0.17 10.41
C TYR A 310 -18.47 0.20 8.88
N TRP A 311 -17.77 1.16 8.27
CA TRP A 311 -17.72 1.30 6.83
C TRP A 311 -17.16 0.06 6.14
N ASP A 312 -16.03 -0.46 6.62
CA ASP A 312 -15.36 -1.63 6.04
C ASP A 312 -16.29 -2.87 6.14
N LEU A 313 -16.90 -3.13 7.29
CA LEU A 313 -17.70 -4.34 7.51
C LEU A 313 -19.10 -4.27 6.88
N VAL A 314 -19.79 -3.15 7.03
CA VAL A 314 -21.20 -3.02 6.64
C VAL A 314 -21.34 -2.53 5.20
N VAL A 315 -20.59 -1.50 4.82
CA VAL A 315 -20.78 -0.86 3.51
C VAL A 315 -19.93 -1.55 2.45
N ASP A 316 -18.62 -1.63 2.67
CA ASP A 316 -17.68 -2.13 1.68
C ASP A 316 -17.81 -3.64 1.51
N TRP A 317 -17.92 -4.39 2.62
CA TRP A 317 -18.11 -5.83 2.57
C TRP A 317 -19.59 -6.23 2.58
N GLY A 318 -20.55 -5.34 2.84
CA GLY A 318 -21.96 -5.73 2.83
C GLY A 318 -22.33 -6.77 3.89
N LEU A 319 -21.54 -6.92 4.96
CA LEU A 319 -21.79 -7.89 6.04
C LEU A 319 -22.66 -7.26 7.15
N LEU A 320 -22.77 -7.95 8.29
CA LEU A 320 -23.63 -7.59 9.43
C LEU A 320 -25.11 -7.47 9.06
N GLN A 321 -25.53 -8.09 7.97
CA GLN A 321 -26.94 -8.22 7.63
C GLN A 321 -27.56 -9.14 8.66
N ARG A 322 -28.46 -8.58 9.48
CA ARG A 322 -29.29 -9.41 10.36
C ARG A 322 -30.10 -10.28 9.43
N ASN A 323 -31.13 -9.81 8.74
CA ASN A 323 -32.15 -10.64 8.08
C ASN A 323 -31.76 -11.55 6.89
N SER A 324 -30.48 -11.87 6.68
CA SER A 324 -30.02 -12.78 5.62
C SER A 324 -30.13 -14.27 6.03
N LYS A 325 -30.10 -15.15 5.03
CA LYS A 325 -30.03 -16.62 5.21
C LYS A 325 -28.84 -17.05 6.06
N ASN A 326 -27.73 -16.34 5.93
CA ASN A 326 -26.51 -16.53 6.73
C ASN A 326 -26.43 -15.40 7.75
N ARG A 327 -27.00 -15.59 8.95
CA ARG A 327 -27.02 -14.56 10.00
C ARG A 327 -25.68 -13.82 10.12
N TRP A 328 -25.71 -12.48 10.06
CA TRP A 328 -24.54 -11.57 10.10
C TRP A 328 -23.70 -11.50 8.82
N LEU A 329 -23.98 -12.32 7.81
CA LEU A 329 -23.29 -12.36 6.51
C LEU A 329 -24.29 -12.08 5.37
N ARG A 330 -23.81 -12.06 4.12
CA ARG A 330 -24.67 -11.92 2.93
C ARG A 330 -25.39 -13.22 2.58
N ASP A 331 -26.47 -13.12 1.80
CA ASP A 331 -27.20 -14.27 1.26
C ASP A 331 -26.36 -15.10 0.30
N LYS A 332 -25.60 -14.42 -0.57
CA LYS A 332 -24.66 -15.03 -1.52
C LYS A 332 -23.23 -14.79 -1.02
N LEU A 333 -22.46 -15.86 -0.96
CA LEU A 333 -21.06 -15.89 -0.52
C LEU A 333 -20.27 -16.67 -1.57
N LEU A 334 -19.13 -16.16 -2.05
CA LEU A 334 -18.29 -16.88 -3.01
C LEU A 334 -17.34 -17.85 -2.31
N ILE A 335 -16.84 -17.47 -1.13
CA ILE A 335 -16.08 -18.41 -0.28
C ILE A 335 -17.07 -19.37 0.41
N PRO A 336 -16.88 -20.70 0.28
CA PRO A 336 -17.76 -21.70 0.91
C PRO A 336 -17.75 -21.64 2.44
N TYR A 337 -16.60 -21.34 3.04
CA TYR A 337 -16.39 -21.37 4.48
C TYR A 337 -16.78 -20.04 5.16
N LYS A 338 -17.85 -20.08 5.95
CA LYS A 338 -18.35 -18.91 6.71
C LYS A 338 -17.35 -18.37 7.74
N SER A 339 -16.53 -19.26 8.31
CA SER A 339 -15.48 -18.91 9.30
C SER A 339 -14.48 -17.89 8.75
N VAL A 340 -14.20 -17.91 7.45
CA VAL A 340 -13.27 -16.97 6.80
C VAL A 340 -13.80 -15.53 6.89
N TYR A 341 -15.11 -15.32 6.73
CA TYR A 341 -15.72 -14.00 6.86
C TYR A 341 -15.65 -13.49 8.30
N PHE A 342 -16.03 -14.32 9.27
CA PHE A 342 -15.98 -13.94 10.69
C PHE A 342 -14.53 -13.68 11.14
N GLY A 343 -13.58 -14.52 10.71
CA GLY A 343 -12.15 -14.30 10.97
C GLY A 343 -11.66 -12.99 10.38
N ALA A 344 -12.03 -12.67 9.14
CA ALA A 344 -11.69 -11.40 8.51
C ALA A 344 -12.33 -10.20 9.23
N MET A 345 -13.56 -10.33 9.73
CA MET A 345 -14.22 -9.28 10.52
C MET A 345 -13.45 -8.99 11.81
N VAL A 346 -13.13 -10.03 12.58
CA VAL A 346 -12.35 -9.90 13.82
C VAL A 346 -10.98 -9.31 13.53
N LEU A 347 -10.28 -9.82 12.52
CA LEU A 347 -8.96 -9.34 12.14
C LEU A 347 -8.98 -7.88 11.69
N ASN A 348 -10.00 -7.43 10.93
CA ASN A 348 -10.11 -6.03 10.53
C ASN A 348 -10.26 -5.11 11.76
N VAL A 349 -11.05 -5.51 12.75
CA VAL A 349 -11.21 -4.77 14.01
C VAL A 349 -9.87 -4.67 14.75
N LEU A 350 -9.19 -5.79 14.96
CA LEU A 350 -7.89 -5.83 15.67
C LEU A 350 -6.83 -4.97 14.98
N LEU A 351 -6.70 -5.07 13.66
CA LEU A 351 -5.72 -4.29 12.90
C LEU A 351 -6.08 -2.79 12.88
N ARG A 352 -7.36 -2.42 12.98
CA ARG A 352 -7.77 -1.01 13.13
C ARG A 352 -7.34 -0.44 14.49
N PHE A 353 -7.39 -1.24 15.55
CA PHE A 353 -6.83 -0.85 16.85
C PHE A 353 -5.31 -0.72 16.81
N ALA A 354 -4.60 -1.55 16.03
CA ALA A 354 -3.17 -1.37 15.81
C ALA A 354 -2.84 -0.03 15.12
N TRP A 355 -3.67 0.43 14.16
CA TRP A 355 -3.52 1.77 13.58
C TRP A 355 -3.71 2.88 14.63
N LEU A 356 -4.69 2.74 15.54
CA LEU A 356 -4.87 3.70 16.64
C LEU A 356 -3.61 3.88 17.50
N GLN A 357 -2.82 2.81 17.68
CA GLN A 357 -1.55 2.91 18.40
C GLN A 357 -0.60 3.95 17.77
N THR A 358 -0.54 4.02 16.43
CA THR A 358 0.31 5.01 15.73
C THR A 358 -0.14 6.43 15.97
N VAL A 359 -1.45 6.64 16.13
CA VAL A 359 -2.01 7.96 16.37
C VAL A 359 -1.88 8.35 17.84
N LEU A 360 -2.10 7.41 18.76
CA LEU A 360 -2.05 7.66 20.21
C LEU A 360 -0.63 7.66 20.79
N GLY A 361 0.36 7.11 20.08
CA GLY A 361 1.77 7.18 20.46
C GLY A 361 2.11 6.37 21.70
N PHE A 362 1.59 5.15 21.82
CA PHE A 362 2.02 4.26 22.90
C PHE A 362 3.45 3.79 22.66
N ASP A 363 4.37 4.23 23.51
CA ASP A 363 5.74 3.75 23.53
C ASP A 363 5.77 2.33 24.07
N VAL A 364 6.30 1.43 23.26
CA VAL A 364 6.44 0.03 23.61
C VAL A 364 7.92 -0.22 23.82
N SER A 365 8.32 -0.39 25.08
CA SER A 365 9.73 -0.38 25.51
C SER A 365 10.59 -1.53 24.94
N PHE A 366 10.00 -2.53 24.28
CA PHE A 366 10.72 -3.72 23.82
C PHE A 366 11.24 -3.64 22.37
N MET A 367 10.88 -2.63 21.58
CA MET A 367 11.32 -2.49 20.17
C MET A 367 11.75 -1.08 19.82
N HIS A 368 12.76 -0.95 18.94
CA HIS A 368 13.15 0.34 18.35
C HIS A 368 11.97 0.99 17.63
N GLY A 369 11.86 2.32 17.72
CA GLY A 369 10.72 3.07 17.19
C GLY A 369 10.49 2.86 15.68
N GLN A 370 11.57 2.76 14.89
CA GLN A 370 11.44 2.54 13.44
C GLN A 370 10.93 1.14 13.11
N THR A 371 11.31 0.13 13.90
CA THR A 371 10.79 -1.24 13.77
C THR A 371 9.29 -1.27 14.06
N MET A 372 8.86 -0.60 15.14
CA MET A 372 7.43 -0.46 15.46
C MET A 372 6.65 0.17 14.31
N VAL A 373 7.16 1.27 13.76
CA VAL A 373 6.56 1.96 12.61
C VAL A 373 6.46 1.03 11.40
N ALA A 374 7.51 0.28 11.08
CA ALA A 374 7.51 -0.67 9.96
C ALA A 374 6.54 -1.84 10.17
N VAL A 375 6.44 -2.38 11.39
CA VAL A 375 5.49 -3.45 11.72
C VAL A 375 4.05 -2.96 11.57
N VAL A 376 3.72 -1.80 12.14
CA VAL A 376 2.34 -1.30 12.06
C VAL A 376 1.97 -0.90 10.62
N ALA A 377 2.89 -0.32 9.86
CA ALA A 377 2.68 -0.07 8.43
C ALA A 377 2.43 -1.37 7.65
N SER A 378 3.19 -2.44 7.95
CA SER A 378 3.00 -3.76 7.33
C SER A 378 1.63 -4.37 7.66
N LEU A 379 1.20 -4.24 8.92
CA LEU A 379 -0.12 -4.68 9.37
C LEU A 379 -1.26 -3.93 8.66
N GLU A 380 -1.11 -2.62 8.44
CA GLU A 380 -2.08 -1.81 7.72
C GLU A 380 -2.15 -2.18 6.22
N ILE A 381 -1.02 -2.52 5.60
CA ILE A 381 -0.97 -3.06 4.22
C ILE A 381 -1.70 -4.41 4.12
N ILE A 382 -1.45 -5.32 5.07
CA ILE A 382 -2.14 -6.62 5.13
C ILE A 382 -3.65 -6.42 5.32
N ARG A 383 -4.06 -5.57 6.26
CA ARG A 383 -5.47 -5.23 6.49
C ARG A 383 -6.15 -4.76 5.21
N ARG A 384 -5.51 -3.83 4.48
CA ARG A 384 -6.03 -3.31 3.22
C ARG A 384 -6.06 -4.36 2.11
N GLY A 385 -5.09 -5.27 2.08
CA GLY A 385 -5.08 -6.42 1.18
C GLY A 385 -6.28 -7.35 1.43
N ILE A 386 -6.62 -7.62 2.69
CA ILE A 386 -7.82 -8.40 3.06
C ILE A 386 -9.09 -7.63 2.66
N TRP A 387 -9.15 -6.34 2.97
CA TRP A 387 -10.28 -5.48 2.58
C TRP A 387 -10.53 -5.50 1.07
N SER A 388 -9.46 -5.49 0.27
CA SER A 388 -9.53 -5.52 -1.20
C SER A 388 -10.27 -6.74 -1.70
N PHE A 389 -10.00 -7.92 -1.13
CA PHE A 389 -10.65 -9.17 -1.52
C PHE A 389 -12.17 -9.07 -1.37
N PHE A 390 -12.64 -8.80 -0.14
CA PHE A 390 -14.05 -8.78 0.20
C PHE A 390 -14.80 -7.59 -0.41
N ARG A 391 -14.12 -6.45 -0.63
CA ARG A 391 -14.71 -5.29 -1.32
C ARG A 391 -15.06 -5.64 -2.77
N LEU A 392 -14.14 -6.30 -3.49
CA LEU A 392 -14.36 -6.70 -4.88
C LEU A 392 -15.34 -7.86 -5.02
N GLU A 393 -15.34 -8.78 -4.05
CA GLU A 393 -16.36 -9.81 -3.96
C GLU A 393 -17.76 -9.19 -3.81
N ASN A 394 -17.93 -8.23 -2.88
CA ASN A 394 -19.20 -7.53 -2.70
C ASN A 394 -19.62 -6.76 -3.96
N GLU A 395 -18.67 -6.07 -4.60
CA GLU A 395 -18.91 -5.36 -5.86
C GLU A 395 -19.37 -6.29 -6.98
N HIS A 396 -18.74 -7.46 -7.10
CA HIS A 396 -19.11 -8.49 -8.05
C HIS A 396 -20.56 -8.95 -7.83
N LEU A 397 -20.90 -9.30 -6.59
CA LEU A 397 -22.25 -9.77 -6.24
C LEU A 397 -23.32 -8.69 -6.49
N ASN A 398 -23.01 -7.42 -6.19
CA ASN A 398 -23.91 -6.30 -6.45
C ASN A 398 -24.10 -6.00 -7.95
N ASN A 399 -23.04 -6.11 -8.76
CA ASN A 399 -23.13 -5.92 -10.21
C ASN A 399 -23.92 -7.04 -10.90
N VAL A 400 -23.75 -8.28 -10.46
CA VAL A 400 -24.56 -9.42 -10.91
C VAL A 400 -26.02 -9.26 -10.48
N GLY A 401 -26.26 -8.86 -9.22
CA GLY A 401 -27.61 -8.66 -8.68
C GLY A 401 -28.40 -7.52 -9.33
N LYS A 402 -27.72 -6.47 -9.82
CA LYS A 402 -28.35 -5.33 -10.52
C LYS A 402 -28.38 -5.49 -12.05
N TYR A 403 -28.10 -6.67 -12.60
CA TYR A 403 -28.06 -6.95 -14.05
C TYR A 403 -27.10 -6.04 -14.86
N ARG A 404 -26.14 -5.37 -14.22
CA ARG A 404 -25.16 -4.49 -14.90
C ARG A 404 -24.14 -5.26 -15.75
N ALA A 405 -24.06 -6.59 -15.57
CA ALA A 405 -23.21 -7.49 -16.36
C ALA A 405 -23.74 -7.75 -17.79
N PHE A 406 -24.95 -7.28 -18.13
CA PHE A 406 -25.58 -7.45 -19.44
C PHE A 406 -25.43 -6.22 -20.36
N LYS A 407 -24.27 -5.55 -20.38
CA LYS A 407 -23.91 -4.83 -21.61
C LYS A 407 -23.64 -5.93 -22.63
N SER A 408 -24.63 -6.20 -23.49
CA SER A 408 -24.53 -7.16 -24.59
C SER A 408 -23.19 -6.97 -25.27
N VAL A 409 -22.31 -7.97 -25.14
CA VAL A 409 -21.14 -8.06 -26.00
C VAL A 409 -21.73 -8.29 -27.39
N PRO A 410 -21.57 -7.37 -28.35
CA PRO A 410 -22.01 -7.65 -29.71
C PRO A 410 -21.26 -8.90 -30.15
N LEU A 411 -22.01 -9.94 -30.49
CA LEU A 411 -21.43 -11.16 -31.04
C LEU A 411 -20.63 -10.75 -32.28
N PRO A 412 -19.43 -11.32 -32.51
CA PRO A 412 -18.55 -10.89 -33.60
C PRO A 412 -19.12 -11.05 -35.02
N PHE A 413 -20.36 -11.52 -35.17
CA PHE A 413 -20.95 -11.94 -36.45
C PHE A 413 -22.31 -11.33 -36.80
N ASN A 414 -22.81 -10.31 -36.09
CA ASN A 414 -24.02 -9.59 -36.55
C ASN A 414 -23.64 -8.35 -37.37
N TYR A 415 -23.15 -8.58 -38.59
CA TYR A 415 -23.36 -7.68 -39.71
C TYR A 415 -24.34 -8.42 -40.62
N ASP A 416 -25.40 -7.77 -41.08
CA ASP A 416 -26.36 -8.26 -42.09
C ASP A 416 -27.70 -8.83 -41.59
N GLU A 417 -28.50 -8.07 -40.80
CA GLU A 417 -29.97 -8.29 -40.81
C GLU A 417 -30.85 -7.02 -40.91
N ASP A 418 -30.32 -5.80 -40.83
CA ASP A 418 -31.14 -4.57 -40.80
C ASP A 418 -31.04 -3.65 -42.05
N GLN A 419 -30.78 -4.19 -43.24
CA GLN A 419 -30.90 -3.44 -44.52
C GLN A 419 -32.10 -3.86 -45.38
N GLY A 420 -33.14 -4.45 -44.78
CA GLY A 420 -34.25 -5.06 -45.53
C GLY A 420 -35.66 -4.56 -45.24
N LYS A 421 -35.86 -3.45 -44.51
CA LYS A 421 -37.20 -2.91 -44.25
C LYS A 421 -37.23 -1.39 -44.20
N HIS A 422 -37.28 -0.76 -45.38
CA HIS A 422 -38.15 0.39 -45.60
C HIS A 422 -38.62 0.32 -47.06
N GLU A 423 -39.94 0.17 -47.21
CA GLU A 423 -40.70 0.43 -48.44
C GLU A 423 -40.45 1.83 -48.99
#